data_AF-A0A7X7HAF2-F1
#
_entry.id   AF-A0A7X7HAF2-F1
#
_cell.length_a   1.000
_cell.length_b   1.000
_cell.length_c   1.000
_cell.angle_alpha   90.00
_cell.angle_beta   90.00
_cell.angle_gamma   90.00
#
_symmetry.space_group_name_H-M   'P 1'
#
loop_
_entity.id
_entity.type
_entity.pdbx_description
1 polymer ?
#
loop_
_entity_poly.entity_id
_entity_poly.type
_entity_poly.pdbx_seq_one_letter_code
_entity_poly.pdbx_strand_id
1 'polypeptide(L)' 'GMIFGTASLIDGLIRKMKKECGDDSKAIITGGEAATIKDFLEEEVVYDENLLLDGLRIIFQKNKTT' A
#
# COMPACT_ATOMS: atom_id res chain seq x y z
N GLY A 1 -12.46 15.36 -10.11
CA GLY A 1 -12.76 15.49 -8.68
C GLY A 1 -12.37 14.23 -7.93
N MET A 2 -13.07 13.11 -8.17
CA MET A 2 -12.91 11.88 -7.38
C MET A 2 -11.48 11.30 -7.37
N ILE A 3 -10.85 11.08 -8.54
CA ILE A 3 -9.50 10.48 -8.61
C ILE A 3 -8.47 11.35 -7.88
N PHE A 4 -8.32 12.61 -8.28
CA PHE A 4 -7.36 13.53 -7.66
C PHE A 4 -7.65 13.80 -6.17
N GLY A 5 -8.94 13.84 -5.77
CA GLY A 5 -9.32 13.99 -4.37
C GLY A 5 -8.95 12.78 -3.52
N THR A 6 -9.18 11.57 -4.03
CA THR A 6 -8.76 10.32 -3.38
C THR A 6 -7.23 10.21 -3.31
N ALA A 7 -6.52 10.53 -4.39
CA ALA A 7 -5.06 10.55 -4.40
C ALA A 7 -4.49 11.52 -3.34
N SER A 8 -5.01 12.76 -3.31
CA SER A 8 -4.62 13.76 -2.30
C SER A 8 -4.89 13.29 -0.86
N LEU A 9 -5.99 12.57 -0.63
CA LEU A 9 -6.32 11.99 0.67
C LEU A 9 -5.31 10.91 1.07
N ILE A 10 -4.96 10.03 0.14
CA ILE A 10 -3.98 8.96 0.37
C ILE A 10 -2.59 9.55 0.65
N ASP A 11 -2.13 10.51 -0.15
CA ASP A 11 -0.85 11.19 0.04
C ASP A 11 -0.78 11.89 1.40
N GLY A 12 -1.86 12.58 1.78
CA GLY A 12 -1.97 13.22 3.09
C GLY A 12 -1.89 12.21 4.25
N LEU A 13 -2.45 11.02 4.07
CA LEU A 13 -2.37 9.94 5.07
C LEU A 13 -0.95 9.37 5.15
N ILE A 14 -0.31 9.09 4.01
CA ILE A 14 1.07 8.57 3.96
C ILE A 14 2.02 9.53 4.69
N ARG A 15 1.95 10.84 4.42
CA ARG A 15 2.79 11.84 5.09
C ARG A 15 2.58 11.88 6.60
N LYS A 16 1.33 11.79 7.06
CA LYS A 16 1.01 11.75 8.50
C LYS A 16 1.58 10.48 9.16
N MET A 17 1.42 9.33 8.51
CA MET A 17 1.92 8.05 9.02
C MET A 17 3.45 8.03 9.07
N LYS A 18 4.14 8.53 8.03
CA LYS A 18 5.62 8.66 8.03
C LYS A 18 6.12 9.52 9.20
N LYS A 19 5.44 10.64 9.48
CA LYS A 19 5.79 11.50 10.62
C LYS A 19 5.65 10.79 11.98
N GLU A 20 4.73 9.84 12.11
CA GLU A 20 4.48 9.09 13.35
C GLU A 20 5.34 7.83 13.48
N CYS A 21 5.56 7.10 12.38
CA CYS A 21 6.24 5.81 12.37
C CYS A 21 7.73 5.89 12.01
N GLY A 22 8.18 6.98 11.37
CA GLY A 22 9.54 7.16 10.84
C GLY A 22 9.52 7.54 9.36
N ASP A 23 10.34 8.51 8.98
CA ASP A 23 10.38 9.09 7.63
C ASP A 23 10.78 8.07 6.54
N ASP A 24 11.44 6.97 6.91
CA ASP A 24 11.86 5.87 6.04
C ASP A 24 10.78 4.78 5.86
N SER A 25 9.60 4.96 6.47
CA SER A 25 8.49 4.01 6.35
C SER A 25 8.03 3.88 4.89
N LYS A 26 8.03 2.65 4.38
CA LYS A 26 7.57 2.33 3.03
C LYS A 26 6.04 2.28 2.97
N ALA A 27 5.47 2.96 1.99
CA ALA A 27 4.06 2.85 1.67
C ALA A 27 3.85 1.78 0.58
N ILE A 28 3.00 0.79 0.85
CA ILE A 28 2.61 -0.25 -0.11
C ILE A 28 1.12 -0.09 -0.41
N ILE A 29 0.76 -0.07 -1.70
CA ILE A 29 -0.63 -0.02 -2.16
C ILE A 29 -0.97 -1.32 -2.90
N THR A 30 -2.19 -1.82 -2.68
CA THR A 30 -2.71 -3.07 -3.24
C THR A 30 -4.19 -2.93 -3.57
N GLY A 31 -4.79 -3.96 -4.18
CA GLY A 31 -6.20 -3.97 -4.59
C GLY A 31 -6.41 -3.49 -6.03
N GLY A 32 -7.62 -3.73 -6.56
CA GLY A 32 -7.93 -3.50 -7.97
C GLY A 32 -7.79 -2.03 -8.42
N GLU A 33 -8.27 -1.10 -7.59
CA GLU A 33 -8.23 0.33 -7.91
C GLU A 33 -6.85 0.98 -7.70
N ALA A 34 -5.92 0.27 -7.03
CA ALA A 34 -4.58 0.81 -6.79
C ALA A 34 -3.80 0.99 -8.11
N ALA A 35 -4.01 0.12 -9.10
CA ALA A 35 -3.41 0.27 -10.42
C ALA A 35 -3.81 1.59 -11.10
N THR A 36 -5.05 2.02 -10.90
CA THR A 36 -5.61 3.25 -11.48
C THR A 36 -5.17 4.49 -10.71
N ILE A 37 -5.02 4.40 -9.38
CA ILE A 37 -4.71 5.55 -8.53
C ILE A 37 -3.21 5.86 -8.47
N LYS A 38 -2.34 4.84 -8.58
CA LYS A 38 -0.90 4.98 -8.31
C LYS A 38 -0.21 6.11 -9.07
N ASP A 39 -0.60 6.33 -10.33
CA ASP A 39 0.03 7.31 -11.21
C ASP A 39 -0.37 8.76 -10.87
N PHE A 40 -1.32 8.93 -9.94
CA PHE A 40 -1.80 10.24 -9.46
C PHE A 40 -1.31 10.58 -8.05
N LEU A 41 -0.53 9.69 -7.41
CA LEU A 41 0.04 9.92 -6.08
C LEU A 41 1.33 10.75 -6.18
N GLU A 42 1.52 11.65 -5.24
CA GLU A 42 2.75 12.43 -5.08
C GLU A 42 3.80 11.68 -4.24
N GLU A 43 3.35 10.85 -3.30
CA GLU A 43 4.24 10.05 -2.45
C GLU A 43 4.78 8.83 -3.19
N GLU A 44 6.03 8.47 -2.90
CA GLU A 44 6.59 7.19 -3.36
C GLU A 44 5.85 6.02 -2.72
N VAL A 45 5.31 5.15 -3.56
CA VAL A 45 4.59 3.94 -3.17
C VAL A 45 5.08 2.73 -3.96
N VAL A 46 5.03 1.56 -3.33
CA VAL A 46 5.20 0.28 -4.00
C VAL A 46 3.82 -0.27 -4.32
N TYR A 47 3.57 -0.57 -5.60
CA TYR A 47 2.37 -1.31 -5.99
C TYR A 47 2.63 -2.81 -5.93
N ASP A 48 1.83 -3.52 -5.13
CA ASP A 48 1.87 -4.98 -5.02
C ASP A 48 0.44 -5.54 -5.12
N GLU A 49 0.12 -6.15 -6.26
CA GLU A 49 -1.19 -6.75 -6.51
C GLU A 49 -1.43 -8.06 -5.74
N ASN A 50 -0.35 -8.74 -5.32
CA ASN A 50 -0.41 -10.06 -4.72
C ASN A 50 -0.23 -10.05 -3.20
N LEU A 51 -0.10 -8.87 -2.58
CA LEU A 51 0.18 -8.69 -1.15
C LEU A 51 -0.61 -9.64 -0.23
N LEU A 52 -1.92 -9.75 -0.45
CA LEU A 52 -2.78 -10.65 0.32
C LEU A 52 -2.47 -12.13 0.05
N LEU A 53 -2.32 -12.52 -1.22
CA LEU A 53 -2.07 -13.90 -1.62
C LEU A 53 -0.70 -14.38 -1.13
N ASP A 54 0.32 -13.52 -1.18
CA ASP A 54 1.63 -13.82 -0.62
C ASP A 54 1.59 -13.99 0.89
N GLY A 55 0.86 -13.13 1.60
CA GLY A 55 0.61 -13.29 3.04
C GLY A 55 -0.04 -14.63 3.37
N LEU A 56 -1.10 -15.01 2.66
CA LEU A 56 -1.79 -16.30 2.84
C LEU A 56 -0.87 -17.49 2.53
N ARG A 57 -0.07 -17.40 1.46
CA ARG A 57 0.91 -18.43 1.10
C ARG A 57 1.96 -18.61 2.21
N ILE A 58 2.47 -17.51 2.77
CA ILE A 58 3.43 -17.56 3.89
C ILE A 58 2.80 -18.23 5.11
N ILE A 59 1.57 -17.84 5.48
CA ILE A 59 0.86 -18.44 6.61
C ILE A 59 0.65 -19.95 6.39
N PHE A 60 0.24 -20.36 5.19
CA PHE A 60 0.06 -21.76 4.84
C PHE A 60 1.35 -22.56 4.95
N GLN A 61 2.47 -22.03 4.44
CA GLN A 61 3.79 -22.67 4.52
C GLN A 61 4.26 -22.84 5.97
N LYS A 62 4.06 -21.82 6.82
CA LYS A 62 4.38 -21.90 8.25
C LYS A 62 3.60 -23.01 8.96
N ASN A 63 2.31 -23.16 8.64
CA ASN A 63 1.45 -24.17 9.27
C ASN A 63 1.63 -25.60 8.71
N LYS A 64 2.32 -25.77 7.57
CA LYS A 64 2.63 -27.09 6.99
C LYS A 64 3.82 -27.79 7.63
N THR A 65 4.60 -27.06 8.43
CA THR A 65 5.84 -27.56 9.05
C THR A 65 5.63 -27.85 10.55
N THR A 66 4.37 -27.81 11.00
CA THR A 66 3.87 -28.29 12.30
C THR A 66 3.16 -29.61 12.08
#